data_AF-A0A5J5AI78-F1
#
_entry.id   AF-A0A5J5AI78-F1
#
_cell.length_a   1.000
_cell.length_b   1.000
_cell.length_c   1.000
_cell.angle_alpha   90.00
_cell.angle_beta   90.00
_cell.angle_gamma   90.00
#
_symmetry.space_group_name_H-M   'P 1'
#
loop_
_entity.id
_entity.type
_entity.pdbx_description
1 polymer ?
#
loop_
_entity_poly.entity_id
_entity_poly.type
_entity_poly.pdbx_seq_one_letter_code
_entity_poly.pdbx_strand_id
1 'polypeptide(L)'
;MERLARALEGIDRSIQVHVSDFEGKLDPNEYCDCITSLQAFFEWKNLTEERKLHQRNDQSVANYTEHFYKLLSCINLTETDDQLVAKYMAGLKFNLQSELMLHSIHSLEDAYQMALKAEEKAKWTSFRKANNSKALNEKIVAKSKKALILSIQTHMMGKEKRRVEKLDLL
;
A
#
# COMPACT_ATOMS: atom_id res chain seq x y z
N MET A 1 -30.44 16.54 -28.40
CA MET A 1 -29.58 16.97 -27.27
C MET A 1 -29.94 16.33 -25.92
N GLU A 2 -30.97 15.47 -25.82
CA GLU A 2 -31.45 14.93 -24.54
C GLU A 2 -30.63 13.76 -23.95
N ARG A 3 -29.61 13.27 -24.67
CA ARG A 3 -28.82 12.09 -24.28
C ARG A 3 -27.49 12.42 -23.62
N LEU A 4 -26.90 13.60 -23.90
CA LEU A 4 -25.64 14.03 -23.29
C LEU A 4 -25.87 14.71 -21.93
N ALA A 5 -26.98 15.42 -21.76
CA ALA A 5 -27.36 16.03 -20.49
C ALA A 5 -27.56 14.99 -19.37
N ARG A 6 -28.14 13.83 -19.69
CA ARG A 6 -28.37 12.74 -18.72
C ARG A 6 -27.09 12.00 -18.30
N ALA A 7 -26.04 12.03 -19.12
CA ALA A 7 -24.77 11.36 -18.82
C ALA A 7 -23.89 12.18 -17.85
N LEU A 8 -24.14 13.49 -17.75
CA LEU A 8 -23.38 14.43 -16.92
C LEU A 8 -24.04 14.74 -15.57
N GLU A 9 -25.28 14.33 -15.35
CA GLU A 9 -26.01 14.54 -14.08
C GLU A 9 -25.47 13.67 -12.92
N GLY A 10 -24.58 12.70 -13.22
CA GLY A 10 -24.05 11.75 -12.24
C GLY A 10 -22.60 11.97 -11.79
N ILE A 11 -21.86 12.95 -12.32
CA ILE A 11 -20.43 13.11 -12.00
C ILE A 11 -20.23 14.44 -11.25
N ASP A 12 -20.09 14.31 -9.93
CA ASP A 12 -19.48 15.21 -8.95
C ASP A 12 -19.61 16.74 -9.18
N ARG A 13 -20.35 17.41 -8.28
CA ARG A 13 -20.67 18.86 -8.31
C ARG A 13 -19.49 19.79 -8.00
N SER A 14 -18.28 19.49 -8.45
CA SER A 14 -17.09 20.32 -8.18
C SER A 14 -16.53 21.04 -9.41
N ILE A 15 -17.06 20.80 -10.61
CA ILE A 15 -16.58 21.46 -11.83
C ILE A 15 -17.76 22.12 -12.55
N GLN A 16 -17.94 23.42 -12.32
CA GLN A 16 -18.86 24.24 -13.13
C GLN A 16 -18.16 24.58 -14.45
N VAL A 17 -18.24 23.68 -15.43
CA VAL A 17 -17.84 24.00 -16.81
C VAL A 17 -18.91 24.93 -17.37
N HIS A 18 -18.61 26.23 -17.46
CA HIS A 18 -19.42 27.12 -18.26
C HIS A 18 -19.22 26.77 -19.72
N VAL A 19 -20.13 25.98 -20.27
CA VAL A 19 -20.20 25.72 -21.71
C VAL A 19 -20.70 27.02 -22.33
N SER A 20 -19.80 27.79 -22.96
CA SER A 20 -20.20 28.89 -23.81
C SER A 20 -21.11 28.35 -24.91
N ASP A 21 -22.23 29.03 -25.16
CA ASP A 21 -23.20 28.67 -26.18
C ASP A 21 -22.48 28.63 -27.55
N PHE A 22 -22.10 27.42 -27.99
CA PHE A 22 -21.34 27.20 -29.21
C PHE A 22 -22.26 27.45 -30.41
N GLU A 23 -22.37 28.71 -30.82
CA GLU A 23 -23.21 29.16 -31.92
C GLU A 23 -22.53 28.88 -33.26
N GLY A 24 -22.24 27.61 -33.56
CA GLY A 24 -22.11 27.06 -34.92
C GLY A 24 -21.26 27.78 -35.97
N LYS A 25 -20.43 28.77 -35.60
CA LYS A 25 -19.53 29.47 -36.51
C LYS A 25 -18.28 28.60 -36.60
N LEU A 26 -18.10 27.96 -37.75
CA LEU A 26 -16.87 27.26 -38.10
C LEU A 26 -15.73 28.28 -38.25
N ASP A 27 -15.26 28.85 -37.14
CA ASP A 27 -13.96 29.50 -37.09
C ASP A 27 -12.90 28.43 -36.75
N PRO A 28 -11.92 28.20 -37.64
CA PRO A 28 -10.86 27.25 -37.38
C PRO A 28 -10.07 27.56 -36.10
N ASN A 29 -10.00 28.83 -35.69
CA ASN A 29 -9.28 29.22 -34.47
C ASN A 29 -10.08 28.84 -33.22
N GLU A 30 -11.40 29.05 -33.19
CA GLU A 30 -12.27 28.63 -32.09
C GLU A 30 -12.27 27.10 -31.89
N TYR A 31 -12.17 26.32 -32.97
CA TYR A 31 -11.96 24.87 -32.90
C TYR A 31 -10.59 24.52 -32.31
N CYS A 32 -9.52 25.16 -32.77
CA CYS A 32 -8.17 24.96 -32.24
C CYS A 32 -8.07 25.33 -30.75
N ASP A 33 -8.73 26.41 -30.32
CA ASP A 33 -8.76 26.85 -28.92
C ASP A 33 -9.55 25.87 -28.04
N CYS A 34 -10.63 25.29 -28.55
CA CYS A 34 -11.40 24.25 -27.88
C CYS A 34 -10.57 22.95 -27.71
N ILE A 35 -9.87 22.51 -28.77
CA ILE A 35 -8.97 21.36 -28.71
C ILE A 35 -7.82 21.62 -27.74
N THR A 36 -7.23 22.82 -27.76
CA THR A 36 -6.16 23.23 -26.83
C THR A 36 -6.64 23.22 -25.38
N SER A 37 -7.86 23.72 -25.13
CA SER A 37 -8.47 23.73 -23.80
C SER A 37 -8.76 22.31 -23.29
N LEU A 38 -9.22 21.41 -24.16
CA LEU A 38 -9.39 19.99 -23.84
C LEU A 38 -8.05 19.32 -23.54
N GLN A 39 -7.02 19.56 -24.36
CA GLN A 39 -5.66 19.05 -24.14
C GLN A 39 -5.11 19.53 -22.79
N ALA A 40 -5.22 20.83 -22.48
CA ALA A 40 -4.81 21.40 -21.20
C ALA A 40 -5.60 20.81 -20.01
N PHE A 41 -6.91 20.54 -20.18
CA PHE A 41 -7.71 19.88 -19.16
C PHE A 41 -7.29 18.42 -18.93
N PHE A 42 -7.03 17.67 -20.00
CA PHE A 42 -6.50 16.31 -19.90
C PHE A 42 -5.12 16.31 -19.25
N GLU A 43 -4.21 17.20 -19.63
CA GLU A 43 -2.90 17.37 -18.98
C GLU A 43 -3.01 17.75 -17.51
N TRP A 44 -3.88 18.70 -17.16
CA TRP A 44 -4.12 19.11 -15.78
C TRP A 44 -4.70 17.96 -14.93
N LYS A 45 -5.66 17.22 -15.50
CA LYS A 45 -6.22 16.03 -14.86
C LYS A 45 -5.13 14.96 -14.70
N ASN A 46 -4.28 14.75 -15.70
CA ASN A 46 -3.16 13.81 -15.65
C ASN A 46 -2.16 14.19 -14.56
N LEU A 47 -1.71 15.44 -14.49
CA LEU A 47 -0.82 15.92 -13.43
C LEU A 47 -1.42 15.73 -12.03
N THR A 48 -2.75 15.89 -11.92
CA THR A 48 -3.47 15.71 -10.66
C THR A 48 -3.61 14.23 -10.29
N GLU A 49 -3.88 13.36 -11.25
CA GLU A 49 -4.02 11.92 -11.03
C GLU A 49 -2.66 11.21 -10.87
N GLU A 50 -1.61 11.66 -11.56
CA GLU A 50 -0.22 11.25 -11.32
C GLU A 50 0.21 11.56 -9.89
N ARG A 51 -0.14 12.75 -9.39
CA ARG A 51 0.08 13.11 -7.98
C ARG A 51 -0.72 12.20 -7.02
N LYS A 52 -1.79 11.55 -7.49
CA LYS A 52 -2.61 10.59 -6.73
C LYS A 52 -2.24 9.12 -6.95
N LEU A 53 -1.30 8.80 -7.85
CA LEU A 53 -0.81 7.43 -8.08
C LEU A 53 0.11 6.98 -6.94
N HIS A 54 -0.40 6.96 -5.71
CA HIS A 54 0.29 6.45 -4.55
C HIS A 54 -0.57 5.36 -3.91
N GLN A 55 -0.03 4.15 -3.83
CA GLN A 55 -0.66 3.03 -3.18
C GLN A 55 -0.86 3.36 -1.70
N ARG A 56 -2.12 3.42 -1.24
CA ARG A 56 -2.42 3.67 0.17
C ARG A 56 -1.90 2.54 1.05
N ASN A 57 -1.53 2.84 2.29
CA ASN A 57 -0.93 1.90 3.23
C ASN A 57 -1.76 0.62 3.47
N ASP A 58 -3.08 0.75 3.45
CA ASP A 58 -4.07 -0.32 3.64
C ASP A 58 -4.53 -0.99 2.32
N GLN A 59 -4.19 -0.41 1.18
CA GLN A 59 -4.63 -0.89 -0.13
C GLN A 59 -3.77 -2.05 -0.64
N SER A 60 -4.41 -3.07 -1.20
CA SER A 60 -3.74 -4.21 -1.85
C SER A 60 -3.11 -3.81 -3.17
N VAL A 61 -2.09 -4.55 -3.61
CA VAL A 61 -1.47 -4.39 -4.94
C VAL A 61 -2.48 -4.59 -6.06
N ALA A 62 -3.39 -5.56 -5.92
CA ALA A 62 -4.43 -5.81 -6.93
C ALA A 62 -5.36 -4.61 -7.11
N ASN A 63 -5.88 -4.04 -6.02
CA ASN A 63 -6.77 -2.87 -6.09
C ASN A 63 -6.01 -1.66 -6.65
N TYR A 64 -4.77 -1.44 -6.24
CA TYR A 64 -3.92 -0.38 -6.79
C TYR A 64 -3.72 -0.53 -8.30
N THR A 65 -3.41 -1.74 -8.75
CA THR A 65 -3.16 -2.04 -10.17
C THR A 65 -4.43 -1.87 -11.01
N GLU A 66 -5.60 -2.25 -10.49
CA GLU A 66 -6.88 -2.01 -11.16
C GLU A 66 -7.15 -0.50 -11.33
N HIS A 67 -6.89 0.30 -10.29
CA HIS A 67 -6.99 1.77 -10.38
C HIS A 67 -5.98 2.35 -11.37
N PHE A 68 -4.76 1.82 -11.40
CA PHE A 68 -3.73 2.21 -12.35
C PHE A 68 -4.19 1.95 -13.81
N TYR A 69 -4.70 0.76 -14.11
CA TYR A 69 -5.23 0.43 -15.45
C TYR A 69 -6.45 1.26 -15.83
N LYS A 70 -7.37 1.55 -14.90
CA LYS A 70 -8.50 2.46 -15.16
C LYS A 70 -8.00 3.85 -15.51
N LEU A 71 -6.98 4.35 -14.81
CA LEU A 71 -6.37 5.63 -15.12
C LEU A 71 -5.71 5.60 -16.50
N LEU A 72 -4.91 4.57 -16.81
CA LEU A 72 -4.31 4.39 -18.14
C LEU A 72 -5.36 4.37 -19.26
N SER A 73 -6.50 3.73 -19.05
CA SER A 73 -7.58 3.69 -20.06
C SER A 73 -8.21 5.06 -20.34
N CYS A 74 -8.09 6.01 -19.40
CA CYS A 74 -8.52 7.40 -19.57
C CYS A 74 -7.42 8.28 -20.18
N ILE A 75 -6.16 7.82 -20.14
CA ILE A 75 -4.97 8.50 -20.66
C ILE A 75 -4.66 7.89 -22.03
N ASN A 76 -5.39 8.35 -23.04
CA ASN A 76 -5.17 7.87 -24.40
C ASN A 76 -4.02 8.66 -25.05
N LEU A 77 -2.75 8.37 -24.72
CA LEU A 77 -1.57 8.81 -25.50
C LEU A 77 -0.28 8.06 -25.09
N THR A 78 0.09 7.06 -25.91
CA THR A 78 1.46 6.60 -26.23
C THR A 78 2.54 6.65 -25.13
N GLU A 79 2.28 6.21 -23.89
CA GLU A 79 3.36 5.92 -22.95
C GLU A 79 4.07 4.62 -23.37
N THR A 80 5.40 4.64 -23.37
CA THR A 80 6.22 3.43 -23.57
C THR A 80 6.15 2.53 -22.34
N ASP A 81 6.41 1.23 -22.50
CA ASP A 81 6.41 0.28 -21.38
C ASP A 81 7.35 0.71 -20.26
N ASP A 82 8.51 1.27 -20.58
CA ASP A 82 9.46 1.78 -19.58
C ASP A 82 8.88 2.95 -18.77
N GLN A 83 8.13 3.85 -19.41
CA GLN A 83 7.44 4.96 -18.73
C GLN A 83 6.31 4.45 -17.84
N LEU A 84 5.53 3.48 -18.34
CA LEU A 84 4.45 2.84 -17.57
C LEU A 84 4.98 2.12 -16.34
N VAL A 85 6.08 1.36 -16.49
CA VAL A 85 6.74 0.66 -15.40
C VAL A 85 7.29 1.66 -14.38
N ALA A 86 7.97 2.73 -14.81
CA ALA A 86 8.50 3.74 -13.92
C ALA A 86 7.39 4.41 -13.09
N LYS A 87 6.26 4.73 -13.72
CA LYS A 87 5.10 5.36 -13.09
C LYS A 87 4.41 4.42 -12.10
N TYR A 88 4.23 3.16 -12.49
CA TYR A 88 3.70 2.12 -11.62
C TYR A 88 4.60 1.88 -10.40
N MET A 89 5.92 1.76 -10.61
CA MET A 89 6.89 1.55 -9.53
C MET A 89 7.00 2.74 -8.58
N ALA A 90 6.94 3.97 -9.11
CA ALA A 90 6.96 5.18 -8.29
C ALA A 90 5.75 5.28 -7.37
N GLY A 91 4.61 4.70 -7.78
CA GLY A 91 3.39 4.71 -7.00
C GLY A 91 3.22 3.56 -6.02
N LEU A 92 4.06 2.52 -6.07
CA LEU A 92 4.02 1.42 -5.12
C LEU A 92 4.55 1.81 -3.73
N LYS A 93 4.14 1.07 -2.70
CA LYS A 93 4.71 1.23 -1.36
C LYS A 93 6.21 0.96 -1.37
N PHE A 94 6.97 1.74 -0.59
CA PHE A 94 8.44 1.64 -0.52
C PHE A 94 8.96 0.22 -0.25
N ASN A 95 8.30 -0.54 0.64
CA ASN A 95 8.70 -1.91 0.94
C ASN A 95 8.56 -2.86 -0.26
N LEU A 96 7.61 -2.60 -1.17
CA LEU A 96 7.44 -3.37 -2.40
C LEU A 96 8.38 -2.84 -3.48
N GLN A 97 8.43 -1.52 -3.64
CA GLN A 97 9.32 -0.85 -4.59
C GLN A 97 10.78 -1.29 -4.43
N SER A 98 11.27 -1.40 -3.19
CA SER A 98 12.65 -1.84 -2.91
C SER A 98 12.96 -3.25 -3.41
N GLU A 99 11.97 -4.17 -3.38
CA GLU A 99 12.13 -5.53 -3.91
C GLU A 99 12.11 -5.52 -5.45
N LEU A 100 11.25 -4.68 -6.04
CA LEU A 100 11.12 -4.57 -7.50
C LEU A 100 12.35 -3.90 -8.14
N MET A 101 12.96 -2.92 -7.48
CA MET A 101 14.19 -2.26 -7.96
C MET A 101 15.40 -3.19 -8.07
N LEU A 102 15.36 -4.36 -7.43
CA LEU A 102 16.41 -5.38 -7.56
C LEU A 102 16.31 -6.16 -8.87
N HIS A 103 15.19 -6.03 -9.60
CA HIS A 103 14.90 -6.76 -10.81
C HIS A 103 14.81 -5.80 -12.01
N SER A 104 15.32 -6.23 -13.16
CA SER A 104 15.17 -5.49 -14.41
C SER A 104 13.77 -5.76 -14.97
N ILE A 105 12.84 -4.83 -14.75
CA ILE A 105 11.44 -4.95 -15.17
C ILE A 105 11.21 -4.06 -16.38
N HIS A 106 10.71 -4.63 -17.47
CA HIS A 106 10.49 -3.92 -18.74
C HIS A 106 9.04 -4.00 -19.24
N SER A 107 8.15 -4.59 -18.45
CA SER A 107 6.73 -4.73 -18.77
C SER A 107 5.89 -4.43 -17.54
N LEU A 108 4.75 -3.78 -17.75
CA LEU A 108 3.79 -3.49 -16.69
C LEU A 108 3.23 -4.77 -16.08
N GLU A 109 3.06 -5.82 -16.89
CA GLU A 109 2.59 -7.12 -16.40
C GLU A 109 3.62 -7.75 -15.45
N ASP A 110 4.91 -7.72 -15.82
CA ASP A 110 5.98 -8.22 -14.96
C ASP A 110 6.07 -7.42 -13.66
N ALA A 111 5.90 -6.09 -13.73
CA ALA A 111 5.86 -5.22 -12.57
C ALA A 111 4.73 -5.60 -11.62
N TYR A 112 3.54 -5.88 -12.17
CA TYR A 112 2.38 -6.31 -11.40
C TYR A 112 2.59 -7.66 -10.72
N GLN A 113 3.04 -8.68 -11.46
CA GLN A 113 3.30 -10.01 -10.91
C GLN A 113 4.35 -9.98 -9.79
N MET A 114 5.38 -9.16 -9.97
CA MET A 114 6.41 -8.99 -8.97
C MET A 114 5.91 -8.25 -7.73
N ALA A 115 5.09 -7.20 -7.91
CA ALA A 115 4.45 -6.49 -6.81
C ALA A 115 3.54 -7.42 -6.00
N LEU A 116 2.77 -8.29 -6.66
CA LEU A 116 1.95 -9.31 -5.98
C LEU A 116 2.80 -10.25 -5.14
N LYS A 117 3.86 -10.81 -5.73
CA LYS A 117 4.78 -11.71 -5.03
C LYS A 117 5.45 -11.02 -3.84
N ALA A 118 5.85 -9.76 -3.99
CA ALA A 118 6.43 -8.96 -2.91
C ALA A 118 5.40 -8.72 -1.78
N GLU A 119 4.13 -8.47 -2.12
CA GLU A 119 3.06 -8.31 -1.13
C GLU A 119 2.80 -9.60 -0.34
N GLU A 120 2.78 -10.75 -1.01
CA GLU A 120 2.64 -12.06 -0.36
C GLU A 120 3.82 -12.37 0.58
N LYS A 121 5.06 -12.08 0.14
CA LYS A 121 6.25 -12.20 1.00
C LYS A 121 6.16 -11.28 2.23
N ALA A 122 5.68 -10.04 2.07
CA ALA A 122 5.50 -9.09 3.17
C ALA A 122 4.43 -9.57 4.18
N LYS A 123 3.35 -10.19 3.70
CA LYS A 123 2.35 -10.84 4.56
C LYS A 123 2.98 -12.00 5.33
N TRP A 124 3.68 -12.90 4.65
CA TRP A 124 4.33 -14.07 5.26
C TRP A 124 5.36 -13.70 6.34
N THR A 125 6.19 -12.70 6.08
CA THR A 125 7.19 -12.22 7.04
C THR A 125 6.53 -11.61 8.28
N SER A 126 5.41 -10.91 8.11
CA SER A 126 4.60 -10.37 9.22
C SER A 126 4.00 -11.50 10.07
N PHE A 127 3.44 -12.54 9.44
CA PHE A 127 2.93 -13.73 10.15
C PHE A 127 4.03 -14.44 10.95
N ARG A 128 5.21 -14.66 10.34
CA ARG A 128 6.34 -15.30 11.03
C ARG A 128 6.83 -14.47 12.21
N LYS A 129 6.88 -13.14 12.08
CA LYS A 129 7.32 -12.22 13.15
C LYS A 129 6.34 -12.23 14.33
N ALA A 130 5.04 -12.27 14.07
CA ALA A 130 4.00 -12.37 15.10
C ALA A 130 4.02 -13.72 15.86
N ASN A 131 4.36 -14.81 15.18
CA ASN A 131 4.50 -16.12 15.81
C ASN A 131 5.76 -16.21 16.67
N ASN A 132 6.88 -15.64 16.22
CA ASN A 132 8.13 -15.63 16.98
C ASN A 132 8.04 -14.76 18.24
N SER A 133 7.31 -13.63 18.21
CA SER A 133 7.13 -12.79 19.40
C SER A 133 6.28 -13.47 20.48
N LYS A 134 5.27 -14.26 20.08
CA LYS A 134 4.49 -15.12 20.99
C LYS A 134 5.35 -16.26 21.57
N ALA A 135 6.12 -16.96 20.74
CA ALA A 135 6.98 -18.03 21.26
C ALA A 135 8.06 -17.51 22.23
N LEU A 136 8.62 -16.32 21.96
CA LEU A 136 9.62 -15.71 22.84
C LEU A 136 9.02 -15.27 24.18
N ASN A 137 7.81 -14.68 24.16
CA ASN A 137 7.16 -14.20 25.38
C ASN A 137 6.76 -15.37 26.31
N GLU A 138 6.27 -16.48 25.77
CA GLU A 138 5.96 -17.70 26.52
C GLU A 138 7.21 -18.30 27.16
N LYS A 139 8.33 -18.31 26.42
CA LYS A 139 9.61 -18.85 26.91
C LYS A 139 10.20 -18.01 28.04
N ILE A 140 10.07 -16.68 27.98
CA ILE A 140 10.48 -15.77 29.05
C ILE A 140 9.63 -15.99 30.30
N VAL A 141 8.30 -16.09 30.14
CA VAL A 141 7.37 -16.37 31.24
C VAL A 141 7.69 -17.72 31.90
N ALA A 142 7.94 -18.77 31.10
CA ALA A 142 8.29 -20.08 31.62
C ALA A 142 9.64 -20.08 32.38
N LYS A 143 10.63 -19.33 31.89
CA LYS A 143 11.93 -19.16 32.57
C LYS A 143 11.78 -18.42 33.90
N SER A 144 10.95 -17.39 33.93
CA SER A 144 10.64 -16.63 35.16
C SER A 144 9.92 -17.48 36.20
N LYS A 145 8.91 -18.27 35.78
CA LYS A 145 8.21 -19.24 36.65
C LYS A 145 9.18 -20.29 37.24
N LYS A 146 10.07 -20.85 36.42
CA LYS A 146 11.09 -21.80 36.90
C LYS A 146 12.06 -21.18 37.91
N ALA A 147 12.49 -19.95 37.69
CA ALA A 147 13.35 -19.23 38.62
C ALA A 147 12.66 -18.98 39.97
N LEU A 148 11.38 -18.60 39.94
CA LEU A 148 10.58 -18.40 41.15
C LEU A 148 10.45 -19.71 41.95
N ILE A 149 10.11 -20.82 41.29
CA ILE A 149 9.98 -22.13 41.95
C ILE A 149 11.31 -22.55 42.58
N LEU A 150 12.44 -22.38 41.88
CA LEU A 150 13.77 -22.69 42.41
C LEU A 150 14.12 -21.85 43.65
N SER A 151 13.76 -20.56 43.64
CA SER A 151 13.97 -19.67 44.79
C SER A 151 13.14 -20.06 46.01
N ILE A 152 11.90 -20.49 45.80
CA ILE A 152 11.02 -20.98 46.87
C ILE A 152 11.56 -22.29 47.44
N GLN A 153 11.97 -23.23 46.57
CA GLN A 153 12.49 -24.53 46.99
C GLN A 153 13.79 -24.43 47.78
N THR A 154 14.73 -23.57 47.35
CA THR A 154 15.98 -23.31 48.10
C THR A 154 15.72 -22.67 49.46
N HIS A 155 14.73 -21.78 49.57
CA HIS A 155 14.34 -21.18 50.85
C HIS A 155 13.74 -22.21 51.82
N MET A 156 12.92 -23.15 51.32
CA MET A 156 12.31 -24.22 52.12
C MET A 156 13.39 -25.19 52.65
N MET A 157 14.30 -25.66 51.80
CA MET A 157 15.37 -26.59 52.19
C MET A 157 16.38 -25.94 53.18
N GLY A 158 16.63 -24.63 53.06
CA GLY A 158 17.50 -23.88 53.98
C GLY A 158 16.86 -23.55 55.34
N LYS A 159 15.53 -23.67 55.47
CA LYS A 159 14.84 -23.60 56.76
C LYS A 159 14.75 -24.96 57.46
N GLU A 160 14.70 -26.04 56.69
CA GLU A 160 14.74 -27.40 57.23
C GLU A 160 16.10 -27.72 57.86
N LYS A 161 17.21 -27.38 57.18
CA LYS A 161 18.57 -27.63 57.67
C LYS A 161 18.87 -26.92 59.01
N ARG A 162 18.36 -25.70 59.20
CA ARG A 162 18.49 -24.93 60.45
C ARG A 162 17.57 -25.42 61.59
N ARG A 163 16.54 -26.21 61.29
CA ARG A 163 15.69 -26.84 62.31
C ARG A 163 16.31 -28.15 62.82
N VAL A 164 16.93 -28.92 61.94
CA VAL A 164 17.64 -30.16 62.30
C VAL A 164 18.89 -29.85 63.15
N GLU A 165 19.70 -28.87 62.75
CA GLU A 165 20.90 -28.46 63.52
C GLU A 165 20.58 -27.86 64.91
N LYS A 166 19.34 -27.38 65.14
CA LYS A 166 18.89 -26.89 66.45
C LYS A 166 18.35 -28.00 67.36
N LEU A 167 18.06 -29.18 66.82
CA LEU A 167 17.56 -30.33 67.58
C LEU A 167 18.70 -31.27 68.04
N ASP A 168 19.87 -31.21 67.40
CA ASP A 168 21.08 -31.96 67.81
C ASP A 168 21.92 -31.27 68.92
N LEU A 169 21.45 -30.12 69.43
CA LEU A 169 22.12 -29.30 70.46
C LEU A 169 21.38 -29.25 71.81
N LEU A 170 20.38 -30.11 72.01
CA LEU A 170 19.66 -30.36 73.26
C LEU A 170 19.84 -31.82 73.69
#